data_AF-A0A401WZE7-F1
#
_entry.id   AF-A0A401WZE7-F1
#
_cell.length_a   1.000
_cell.length_b   1.000
_cell.length_c   1.000
_cell.angle_alpha   90.00
_cell.angle_beta   90.00
_cell.angle_gamma   90.00
#
_symmetry.space_group_name_H-M   'P 1'
#
loop_
_entity.id
_entity.type
_entity.pdbx_description
1 polymer ?
#
loop_
_entity_poly.entity_id
_entity_poly.type
_entity_poly.pdbx_seq_one_letter_code
_entity_poly.pdbx_strand_id
1 'polypeptide(L)'
;MEHLLGQPQSDTQNGTIAPQNTAPVITDGSQATFMQDVIDASRSVPVLVDFWADWCGPCKQLAPVLEKVVTAARGKVRLVKIDIEANRALAGQLAQVGLPLQSIPLVAAFWKGQILDLFQGALPESEIKKFVENILKSSGGGILPATEQLREADVALETEMPARAAELYSSVIGEEPENPRAWAGLIRAMLALDDEDAAVAALADVPAKITDSPEVAGARAALDLKKEGRKAAEEMESIRARLAANPEDFEARCELATALNAAGKREDAANELLHIIKVDRNWKDGAAKQQLLRFFEAWGNEEPATAIARRRLSSMLFS
;
A
#
# COMPACT_ATOMS: atom_id res chain seq x y z
N MET A 1 -16.66 -63.46 -5.79
CA MET A 1 -15.26 -63.49 -5.35
C MET A 1 -14.54 -62.35 -6.01
N GLU A 2 -14.08 -61.46 -5.14
CA GLU A 2 -13.08 -60.41 -5.25
C GLU A 2 -12.65 -59.85 -6.61
N HIS A 3 -12.66 -58.51 -6.67
CA HIS A 3 -11.51 -57.59 -6.80
C HIS A 3 -12.01 -56.33 -7.55
N LEU A 4 -12.29 -55.17 -6.93
CA LEU A 4 -11.43 -54.27 -6.15
C LEU A 4 -10.11 -53.96 -6.86
N LEU A 5 -10.05 -52.78 -7.50
CA LEU A 5 -8.93 -51.88 -7.87
C LEU A 5 -9.53 -50.93 -8.95
N GLY A 6 -9.75 -49.64 -8.75
CA GLY A 6 -8.90 -48.65 -8.11
C GLY A 6 -8.40 -47.67 -9.19
N GLN A 7 -9.23 -46.70 -9.60
CA GLN A 7 -8.79 -45.49 -10.30
C GLN A 7 -9.67 -44.30 -9.86
N PRO A 8 -9.13 -43.29 -9.16
CA PRO A 8 -9.75 -41.98 -9.14
C PRO A 8 -9.33 -41.23 -10.40
N GLN A 9 -10.31 -40.84 -11.21
CA GLN A 9 -10.10 -39.82 -12.25
C GLN A 9 -9.71 -38.53 -11.55
N SER A 10 -8.52 -38.05 -11.89
CA SER A 10 -8.02 -36.73 -11.54
C SER A 10 -8.77 -35.67 -12.35
N ASP A 11 -9.93 -35.26 -11.86
CA ASP A 11 -10.55 -34.00 -12.26
C ASP A 11 -9.76 -32.86 -11.61
N THR A 12 -8.77 -32.35 -12.34
CA THR A 12 -8.23 -31.00 -12.12
C THR A 12 -9.37 -30.01 -12.33
N GLN A 13 -10.11 -29.70 -11.26
CA GLN A 13 -10.92 -28.50 -11.19
C GLN A 13 -9.96 -27.32 -11.22
N ASN A 14 -9.76 -26.77 -12.41
CA ASN A 14 -9.30 -25.41 -12.63
C ASN A 14 -10.21 -24.49 -11.81
N GLY A 15 -9.72 -24.08 -10.65
CA GLY A 15 -10.31 -23.01 -9.84
C GLY A 15 -10.18 -21.70 -10.59
N THR A 16 -11.06 -21.48 -11.56
CA THR A 16 -11.37 -20.14 -12.06
C THR A 16 -12.00 -19.39 -10.90
N ILE A 17 -11.19 -18.58 -10.21
CA ILE A 17 -11.69 -17.59 -9.25
C ILE A 17 -12.47 -16.57 -10.10
N ALA A 18 -13.78 -16.82 -10.20
CA ALA A 18 -14.76 -15.91 -10.76
C ALA A 18 -14.96 -14.71 -9.80
N PRO A 19 -15.50 -13.59 -10.31
CA PRO A 19 -15.05 -12.25 -9.96
C PRO A 19 -15.62 -11.73 -8.64
N GLN A 20 -14.93 -10.72 -8.13
CA GLN A 20 -15.37 -9.83 -7.07
C GLN A 20 -16.82 -9.38 -7.28
N ASN A 21 -17.58 -9.43 -6.18
CA ASN A 21 -19.01 -9.14 -6.06
C ASN A 21 -19.49 -7.94 -6.92
N THR A 22 -20.05 -8.20 -8.11
CA THR A 22 -20.58 -7.20 -9.06
C THR A 22 -22.02 -6.77 -8.70
N ALA A 23 -22.25 -6.34 -7.46
CA ALA A 23 -23.52 -5.68 -7.14
C ALA A 23 -23.57 -4.31 -7.83
N PRO A 24 -24.70 -3.89 -8.43
CA PRO A 24 -24.78 -2.61 -9.11
C PRO A 24 -24.55 -1.45 -8.13
N VAL A 25 -23.85 -0.41 -8.62
CA VAL A 25 -23.55 0.80 -7.84
C VAL A 25 -24.84 1.58 -7.50
N ILE A 26 -25.85 1.50 -8.37
CA ILE A 26 -27.15 2.14 -8.21
C ILE A 26 -28.23 1.08 -8.40
N THR A 27 -29.16 0.95 -7.45
CA THR A 27 -30.23 -0.05 -7.47
C THR A 27 -31.53 0.54 -6.95
N ASP A 28 -32.67 0.10 -7.49
CA ASP A 28 -33.97 0.32 -6.87
C ASP A 28 -34.18 -0.71 -5.75
N GLY A 29 -34.50 -0.22 -4.55
CA GLY A 29 -34.71 -1.02 -3.35
C GLY A 29 -36.18 -1.11 -2.97
N SER A 30 -36.48 -2.05 -2.08
CA SER A 30 -37.83 -2.21 -1.51
C SER A 30 -37.76 -2.58 -0.04
N GLN A 31 -38.90 -2.64 0.63
CA GLN A 31 -39.02 -3.18 1.98
C GLN A 31 -38.45 -4.60 2.10
N ALA A 32 -38.61 -5.44 1.07
CA ALA A 32 -38.11 -6.81 1.10
C ALA A 32 -36.57 -6.88 1.00
N THR A 33 -35.95 -5.94 0.30
CA THR A 33 -34.50 -5.96 0.04
C THR A 33 -33.69 -5.01 0.94
N PHE A 34 -34.36 -4.13 1.70
CA PHE A 34 -33.71 -3.12 2.54
C PHE A 34 -32.62 -3.68 3.46
N MET A 35 -32.88 -4.82 4.12
CA MET A 35 -31.90 -5.44 5.00
C MET A 35 -30.63 -5.84 4.26
N GLN A 36 -30.76 -6.43 3.07
CA GLN A 36 -29.62 -6.88 2.28
C GLN A 36 -28.91 -5.70 1.58
N ASP A 37 -29.67 -4.86 0.88
CA ASP A 37 -29.14 -3.83 -0.01
C ASP A 37 -28.64 -2.60 0.73
N VAL A 38 -29.15 -2.33 1.93
CA VAL A 38 -28.77 -1.18 2.75
C VAL A 38 -28.02 -1.62 3.99
N ILE A 39 -28.64 -2.38 4.88
CA ILE A 39 -28.07 -2.65 6.20
C ILE A 39 -26.83 -3.56 6.11
N ASP A 40 -26.94 -4.72 5.47
CA ASP A 40 -25.83 -5.66 5.36
C ASP A 40 -24.74 -5.12 4.43
N ALA A 41 -25.12 -4.53 3.29
CA ALA A 41 -24.18 -3.86 2.39
C ALA A 41 -23.37 -2.75 3.09
N SER A 42 -24.01 -1.95 3.95
CA SER A 42 -23.37 -0.86 4.68
C SER A 42 -22.26 -1.29 5.63
N ARG A 43 -22.11 -2.58 5.91
CA ARG A 43 -20.98 -3.11 6.70
C ARG A 43 -19.65 -3.06 5.94
N SER A 44 -19.71 -3.00 4.62
CA SER A 44 -18.54 -3.09 3.73
C SER A 44 -18.34 -1.86 2.87
N VAL A 45 -19.43 -1.22 2.41
CA VAL A 45 -19.39 0.01 1.61
C VAL A 45 -20.48 0.98 2.09
N PRO A 46 -20.22 2.29 2.25
CA PRO A 46 -21.27 3.23 2.61
C PRO A 46 -22.42 3.20 1.59
N VAL A 47 -23.66 3.12 2.09
CA VAL A 47 -24.87 3.07 1.25
C VAL A 47 -25.67 4.35 1.45
N LEU A 48 -25.83 5.11 0.38
CA LEU A 48 -26.79 6.21 0.32
C LEU A 48 -28.16 5.66 -0.04
N VAL A 49 -29.20 6.12 0.65
CA VAL A 49 -30.57 5.79 0.34
C VAL A 49 -31.31 7.05 -0.06
N ASP A 50 -31.78 7.12 -1.30
CA ASP A 50 -32.62 8.20 -1.83
C ASP A 50 -34.09 7.83 -1.65
N PHE A 51 -34.76 8.52 -0.73
CA PHE A 51 -36.18 8.35 -0.45
C PHE A 51 -36.99 9.34 -1.29
N TRP A 52 -37.81 8.81 -2.20
CA TRP A 52 -38.50 9.59 -3.21
C TRP A 52 -39.96 9.14 -3.40
N ALA A 53 -40.73 9.89 -4.20
CA ALA A 53 -42.06 9.51 -4.68
C ALA A 53 -42.34 10.17 -6.05
N ASP A 54 -43.27 9.61 -6.83
CA ASP A 54 -43.56 10.06 -8.21
C ASP A 54 -44.10 11.51 -8.29
N TRP A 55 -44.85 11.93 -7.28
CA TRP A 55 -45.40 13.30 -7.19
C TRP A 55 -44.37 14.34 -6.73
N CYS A 56 -43.20 13.91 -6.27
CA CYS A 56 -42.17 14.80 -5.77
C CYS A 56 -41.37 15.44 -6.91
N GLY A 57 -41.76 16.65 -7.31
CA GLY A 57 -41.05 17.45 -8.32
C GLY A 57 -39.55 17.65 -8.01
N PRO A 58 -39.17 18.08 -6.80
CA PRO A 58 -37.76 18.25 -6.43
C PRO A 58 -36.93 16.95 -6.46
N CYS A 59 -37.54 15.80 -6.17
CA CYS A 59 -36.87 14.49 -6.23
C CYS A 59 -36.39 14.20 -7.67
N LYS A 60 -37.19 14.56 -8.68
CA LYS A 60 -36.83 14.41 -10.10
C LYS A 60 -35.66 15.29 -10.53
N GLN A 61 -35.43 16.41 -9.82
CA GLN A 61 -34.27 17.27 -10.05
C GLN A 61 -33.01 16.72 -9.36
N LEU A 62 -33.17 16.17 -8.15
CA LEU A 62 -32.07 15.63 -7.36
C LEU A 62 -31.50 14.33 -7.95
N ALA A 63 -32.37 13.40 -8.35
CA ALA A 63 -31.99 12.06 -8.80
C ALA A 63 -30.84 12.03 -9.82
N PRO A 64 -30.90 12.73 -10.98
CA PRO A 64 -29.81 12.67 -11.96
C PRO A 64 -28.48 13.24 -11.44
N VAL A 65 -28.54 14.23 -10.54
CA VAL A 65 -27.33 14.83 -9.95
C VAL A 65 -26.71 13.86 -8.94
N LEU A 66 -27.52 13.24 -8.09
CA LEU A 66 -27.08 12.26 -7.12
C LEU A 66 -26.48 11.02 -7.80
N GLU A 67 -27.16 10.45 -8.79
CA GLU A 67 -26.69 9.31 -9.58
C GLU A 67 -25.35 9.62 -10.26
N LYS A 68 -25.18 10.83 -10.81
CA LYS A 68 -23.91 11.29 -11.40
C LYS A 68 -22.77 11.32 -10.39
N VAL A 69 -22.99 11.89 -9.19
CA VAL A 69 -21.95 11.96 -8.15
C VAL A 69 -21.59 10.58 -7.63
N VAL A 70 -22.57 9.72 -7.38
CA VAL A 70 -22.35 8.33 -6.93
C VAL A 70 -21.59 7.52 -7.99
N THR A 71 -21.95 7.66 -9.26
CA THR A 71 -21.23 7.00 -10.36
C THR A 71 -19.77 7.46 -10.42
N ALA A 72 -19.52 8.77 -10.23
CA ALA A 72 -18.18 9.33 -10.18
C ALA A 72 -17.35 8.82 -8.98
N ALA A 73 -18.00 8.32 -7.91
CA ALA A 73 -17.33 7.71 -6.77
C ALA A 73 -16.83 6.27 -7.04
N ARG A 74 -17.10 5.70 -8.23
CA ARG A 74 -16.53 4.42 -8.72
C ARG A 74 -16.68 3.25 -7.74
N GLY A 75 -17.88 3.10 -7.16
CA GLY A 75 -18.20 1.99 -6.26
C GLY A 75 -17.77 2.17 -4.80
N LYS A 76 -17.14 3.30 -4.45
CA LYS A 76 -16.81 3.62 -3.04
C LYS A 76 -18.02 3.98 -2.19
N VAL A 77 -19.12 4.34 -2.85
CA VAL A 77 -20.45 4.43 -2.24
C VAL A 77 -21.44 3.72 -3.15
N ARG A 78 -22.53 3.21 -2.58
CA ARG A 78 -23.68 2.69 -3.32
C ARG A 78 -24.88 3.60 -3.14
N LEU A 79 -25.79 3.57 -4.11
CA LEU A 79 -27.08 4.27 -4.03
C LEU A 79 -28.22 3.26 -4.13
N VAL A 80 -29.12 3.30 -3.16
CA VAL A 80 -30.38 2.56 -3.17
C VAL A 80 -31.53 3.56 -3.24
N LYS A 81 -32.39 3.43 -4.24
CA LYS A 81 -33.54 4.32 -4.42
C LYS A 81 -34.78 3.65 -3.86
N ILE A 82 -35.49 4.30 -2.95
CA ILE A 82 -36.68 3.75 -2.29
C ILE A 82 -37.87 4.68 -2.51
N ASP A 83 -38.85 4.17 -3.24
CA ASP A 83 -40.17 4.81 -3.33
C ASP A 83 -40.92 4.61 -2.00
N ILE A 84 -41.20 5.72 -1.31
CA ILE A 84 -41.88 5.68 -0.01
C ILE A 84 -43.37 5.35 -0.12
N GLU A 85 -44.00 5.55 -1.29
CA GLU A 85 -45.40 5.20 -1.53
C GLU A 85 -45.57 3.70 -1.76
N ALA A 86 -44.65 3.07 -2.48
CA ALA A 86 -44.61 1.63 -2.65
C ALA A 86 -44.21 0.90 -1.36
N ASN A 87 -43.45 1.57 -0.47
CA ASN A 87 -42.85 0.97 0.73
C ASN A 87 -43.31 1.64 2.04
N ARG A 88 -44.62 1.92 2.19
CA ARG A 88 -45.16 2.69 3.33
C ARG A 88 -44.83 2.12 4.72
N ALA A 89 -44.82 0.80 4.87
CA ALA A 89 -44.51 0.18 6.16
C ALA A 89 -43.02 0.37 6.53
N LEU A 90 -42.09 0.19 5.57
CA LEU A 90 -40.69 0.55 5.75
C LEU A 90 -40.53 2.04 6.08
N ALA A 91 -41.19 2.93 5.35
CA ALA A 91 -41.12 4.36 5.60
C ALA A 91 -41.60 4.72 7.02
N GLY A 92 -42.69 4.09 7.49
CA GLY A 92 -43.18 4.25 8.87
C GLY A 92 -42.18 3.77 9.92
N GLN A 93 -41.54 2.62 9.71
CA GLN A 93 -40.50 2.10 10.61
C GLN A 93 -39.27 3.02 10.67
N LEU A 94 -38.80 3.46 9.50
CA LEU A 94 -37.66 4.36 9.40
C LEU A 94 -37.93 5.74 10.00
N ALA A 95 -39.17 6.24 9.90
CA ALA A 95 -39.58 7.46 10.59
C ALA A 95 -39.50 7.33 12.12
N GLN A 96 -39.84 6.16 12.67
CA GLN A 96 -39.74 5.89 14.11
C GLN A 96 -38.29 5.82 14.60
N VAL A 97 -37.34 5.40 13.75
CA VAL A 97 -35.91 5.38 14.08
C VAL A 97 -35.21 6.72 13.82
N GLY A 98 -35.98 7.77 13.53
CA GLY A 98 -35.48 9.16 13.48
C GLY A 98 -35.25 9.73 12.08
N LEU A 99 -35.60 9.03 10.99
CA LEU A 99 -35.52 9.60 9.65
C LEU A 99 -36.73 10.51 9.35
N PRO A 100 -36.51 11.77 8.93
CA PRO A 100 -37.59 12.74 8.70
C PRO A 100 -38.31 12.53 7.35
N LEU A 101 -38.83 11.32 7.11
CA LEU A 101 -39.48 10.91 5.84
C LEU A 101 -40.81 11.63 5.54
N GLN A 102 -41.28 12.49 6.45
CA GLN A 102 -42.43 13.38 6.22
C GLN A 102 -42.12 14.47 5.18
N SER A 103 -40.84 14.71 4.89
CA SER A 103 -40.39 15.70 3.90
C SER A 103 -39.37 15.04 2.97
N ILE A 104 -39.78 14.83 1.72
CA ILE A 104 -38.92 14.32 0.65
C ILE A 104 -38.60 15.45 -0.36
N PRO A 105 -37.44 15.39 -1.06
CA PRO A 105 -36.43 14.32 -1.04
C PRO A 105 -35.63 14.28 0.26
N LEU A 106 -35.33 13.06 0.71
CA LEU A 106 -34.41 12.78 1.82
C LEU A 106 -33.36 11.79 1.33
N VAL A 107 -32.09 12.09 1.57
CA VAL A 107 -31.00 11.14 1.35
C VAL A 107 -30.33 10.86 2.68
N ALA A 108 -30.26 9.58 3.07
CA ALA A 108 -29.58 9.14 4.28
C ALA A 108 -28.40 8.22 3.93
N ALA A 109 -27.26 8.42 4.57
CA ALA A 109 -26.10 7.57 4.45
C ALA A 109 -26.07 6.53 5.57
N PHE A 110 -25.90 5.27 5.21
CA PHE A 110 -25.75 4.15 6.13
C PHE A 110 -24.31 3.63 6.10
N TRP A 111 -23.74 3.43 7.29
CA TRP A 111 -22.43 2.82 7.49
C TRP A 111 -22.45 1.93 8.72
N LYS A 112 -21.91 0.71 8.60
CA LYS A 112 -21.90 -0.31 9.66
C LYS A 112 -23.28 -0.57 10.28
N GLY A 113 -24.32 -0.54 9.45
CA GLY A 113 -25.71 -0.77 9.85
C GLY A 113 -26.37 0.40 10.59
N GLN A 114 -25.73 1.57 10.65
CA GLN A 114 -26.23 2.76 11.32
C GLN A 114 -26.33 3.94 10.36
N ILE A 115 -27.20 4.91 10.68
CA ILE A 115 -27.26 6.18 9.95
C ILE A 115 -26.04 7.01 10.34
N LEU A 116 -25.22 7.35 9.34
CA LEU A 116 -24.00 8.14 9.52
C LEU A 116 -24.27 9.63 9.39
N ASP A 117 -25.02 10.03 8.35
CA ASP A 117 -25.42 11.42 8.10
C ASP A 117 -26.61 11.44 7.13
N LEU A 118 -27.28 12.59 6.99
CA LEU A 118 -28.40 12.77 6.07
C LEU A 118 -28.50 14.22 5.57
N PHE A 119 -29.20 14.41 4.44
CA PHE A 119 -29.66 15.73 4.01
C PHE A 119 -31.08 15.68 3.46
N GLN A 120 -31.76 16.83 3.49
CA GLN A 120 -33.10 17.02 2.97
C GLN A 120 -33.11 18.08 1.85
N GLY A 121 -33.99 17.90 0.88
CA GLY A 121 -34.18 18.82 -0.24
C GLY A 121 -33.28 18.55 -1.44
N ALA A 122 -33.55 19.26 -2.53
CA ALA A 122 -32.79 19.16 -3.77
C ALA A 122 -31.56 20.07 -3.69
N LEU A 123 -30.42 19.51 -3.27
CA LEU A 123 -29.15 20.23 -3.15
C LEU A 123 -28.43 20.37 -4.50
N PRO A 124 -27.57 21.40 -4.68
CA PRO A 124 -26.71 21.51 -5.86
C PRO A 124 -25.61 20.43 -5.87
N GLU A 125 -25.08 20.11 -7.06
CA GLU A 125 -24.05 19.06 -7.26
C GLU A 125 -22.83 19.24 -6.33
N SER A 126 -22.41 20.48 -6.09
CA SER A 126 -21.27 20.80 -5.23
C SER A 126 -21.49 20.41 -3.76
N GLU A 127 -22.72 20.55 -3.25
CA GLU A 127 -23.07 20.16 -1.88
C GLU A 127 -23.21 18.64 -1.77
N ILE A 128 -23.77 17.98 -2.78
CA ILE A 128 -23.85 16.52 -2.84
C ILE A 128 -22.44 15.91 -2.88
N LYS A 129 -21.52 16.48 -3.65
CA LYS A 129 -20.10 16.06 -3.65
C LYS A 129 -19.46 16.18 -2.27
N LYS A 130 -19.63 17.32 -1.60
CA LYS A 130 -19.12 17.53 -0.24
C LYS A 130 -19.70 16.52 0.74
N PHE A 131 -21.00 16.25 0.65
CA PHE A 131 -21.66 15.23 1.46
C PHE A 131 -21.02 13.85 1.25
N VAL A 132 -20.89 13.39 0.01
CA VAL A 132 -20.26 12.10 -0.33
C VAL A 132 -18.81 12.04 0.14
N GLU A 133 -18.03 13.10 -0.05
CA GLU A 133 -16.65 13.19 0.45
C GLU A 133 -16.57 13.05 1.97
N ASN A 134 -17.48 13.69 2.71
CA ASN A 134 -17.55 13.59 4.16
C ASN A 134 -17.95 12.18 4.61
N ILE A 135 -18.91 11.54 3.94
CA ILE A 135 -19.29 10.14 4.20
C ILE A 135 -18.08 9.22 4.02
N LEU A 136 -17.33 9.39 2.93
CA LEU A 136 -16.13 8.61 2.64
C LEU A 136 -15.04 8.81 3.69
N LYS A 137 -14.80 10.05 4.13
CA LYS A 137 -13.85 10.34 5.22
C LYS A 137 -14.29 9.69 6.53
N SER A 138 -15.53 9.88 6.94
CA SER A 138 -16.07 9.39 8.22
C SER A 138 -16.24 7.87 8.27
N SER A 139 -16.43 7.22 7.13
CA SER A 139 -16.54 5.76 7.04
C SER A 139 -15.18 5.05 7.02
N GLY A 140 -14.07 5.79 6.88
CA GLY A 140 -12.74 5.19 6.62
C GLY A 140 -12.65 4.51 5.24
N GLY A 141 -13.67 4.70 4.38
CA GLY A 141 -13.77 4.13 3.02
C GLY A 141 -13.44 5.13 1.91
N GLY A 142 -13.03 6.35 2.25
CA GLY A 142 -12.36 7.23 1.31
C GLY A 142 -10.97 6.69 0.98
N ILE A 143 -10.48 7.00 -0.22
CA ILE A 143 -9.04 7.15 -0.43
C ILE A 143 -8.59 8.07 0.71
N LEU A 144 -7.83 7.55 1.67
CA LEU A 144 -6.97 8.39 2.48
C LEU A 144 -6.17 9.23 1.47
N PRO A 145 -6.10 10.56 1.59
CA PRO A 145 -5.33 11.37 0.65
C PRO A 145 -3.95 10.72 0.43
N ALA A 146 -3.39 10.79 -0.77
CA ALA A 146 -2.11 10.14 -1.07
C ALA A 146 -1.04 10.43 0.00
N THR A 147 -1.03 11.63 0.58
CA THR A 147 -0.17 12.01 1.70
C THR A 147 -0.32 11.13 2.95
N GLU A 148 -1.56 10.76 3.30
CA GLU A 148 -1.85 9.92 4.46
C GLU A 148 -1.64 8.43 4.14
N GLN A 149 -1.96 7.98 2.93
CA GLN A 149 -1.61 6.62 2.47
C GLN A 149 -0.09 6.40 2.49
N LEU A 150 0.68 7.39 2.02
CA LEU A 150 2.14 7.36 2.07
C LEU A 150 2.64 7.29 3.52
N ARG A 151 2.05 8.06 4.45
CA ARG A 151 2.40 8.01 5.87
C ARG A 151 2.13 6.63 6.47
N GLU A 152 0.97 6.03 6.17
CA GLU A 152 0.66 4.68 6.62
C GLU A 152 1.56 3.61 6.00
N ALA A 153 1.93 3.77 4.72
CA ALA A 153 2.85 2.87 4.04
C ALA A 153 4.26 2.94 4.66
N ASP A 154 4.75 4.15 4.97
CA ASP A 154 6.02 4.37 5.66
C ASP A 154 6.01 3.66 7.04
N VAL A 155 4.95 3.85 7.83
CA VAL A 155 4.78 3.17 9.13
C VAL A 155 4.73 1.65 8.98
N ALA A 156 4.01 1.14 7.97
CA ALA A 156 3.94 -0.30 7.71
C ALA A 156 5.32 -0.88 7.36
N LEU A 157 6.15 -0.14 6.62
CA LEU A 157 7.51 -0.58 6.30
C LEU A 157 8.42 -0.56 7.53
N GLU A 158 8.32 0.46 8.38
CA GLU A 158 9.06 0.57 9.65
C GLU A 158 8.67 -0.51 10.67
N THR A 159 7.41 -0.97 10.63
CA THR A 159 6.88 -1.97 11.56
C THR A 159 6.90 -3.39 11.00
N GLU A 160 7.78 -3.66 10.02
CA GLU A 160 8.01 -4.98 9.42
C GLU A 160 6.75 -5.59 8.76
N MET A 161 5.87 -4.74 8.20
CA MET A 161 4.69 -5.13 7.42
C MET A 161 4.84 -4.76 5.93
N PRO A 162 5.87 -5.25 5.21
CA PRO A 162 6.19 -4.76 3.88
C PRO A 162 5.16 -5.12 2.81
N ALA A 163 4.40 -6.22 2.95
CA ALA A 163 3.27 -6.52 2.06
C ALA A 163 2.20 -5.43 2.11
N ARG A 164 1.88 -4.94 3.32
CA ARG A 164 0.90 -3.86 3.49
C ARG A 164 1.43 -2.54 2.95
N ALA A 165 2.71 -2.24 3.16
CA ALA A 165 3.36 -1.07 2.59
C ALA A 165 3.29 -1.09 1.05
N ALA A 166 3.60 -2.23 0.42
CA ALA A 166 3.53 -2.41 -1.03
C ALA A 166 2.12 -2.15 -1.60
N GLU A 167 1.07 -2.66 -0.94
CA GLU A 167 -0.32 -2.40 -1.33
C GLU A 167 -0.65 -0.89 -1.32
N LEU A 168 -0.26 -0.20 -0.25
CA LEU A 168 -0.54 1.22 -0.07
C LEU A 168 0.23 2.08 -1.07
N TYR A 169 1.53 1.83 -1.28
CA TYR A 169 2.30 2.52 -2.30
C TYR A 169 1.75 2.26 -3.72
N SER A 170 1.35 1.03 -4.02
CA SER A 170 0.73 0.69 -5.31
C SER A 170 -0.61 1.42 -5.52
N SER A 171 -1.40 1.56 -4.45
CA SER A 171 -2.63 2.37 -4.50
C SER A 171 -2.32 3.82 -4.84
N VAL A 172 -1.32 4.42 -4.19
CA VAL A 172 -0.90 5.81 -4.48
C VAL A 172 -0.40 5.93 -5.92
N ILE A 173 0.39 4.98 -6.43
CA ILE A 173 0.86 4.98 -7.83
C ILE A 173 -0.31 4.93 -8.82
N GLY A 174 -1.35 4.14 -8.52
CA GLY A 174 -2.56 4.07 -9.36
C GLY A 174 -3.31 5.41 -9.47
N GLU A 175 -3.18 6.28 -8.46
CA GLU A 175 -3.81 7.60 -8.40
C GLU A 175 -2.90 8.72 -8.90
N GLU A 176 -1.62 8.66 -8.51
CA GLU A 176 -0.56 9.61 -8.81
C GLU A 176 0.63 8.87 -9.46
N PRO A 177 0.58 8.53 -10.76
CA PRO A 177 1.60 7.72 -11.42
C PRO A 177 3.00 8.33 -11.39
N GLU A 178 3.10 9.66 -11.29
CA GLU A 178 4.36 10.41 -11.24
C GLU A 178 4.76 10.79 -9.79
N ASN A 179 4.30 10.06 -8.76
CA ASN A 179 4.70 10.30 -7.37
C ASN A 179 6.01 9.55 -7.02
N PRO A 180 7.15 10.26 -6.84
CA PRO A 180 8.44 9.62 -6.61
C PRO A 180 8.53 8.87 -5.27
N ARG A 181 7.86 9.37 -4.23
CA ARG A 181 7.86 8.71 -2.91
C ARG A 181 7.17 7.36 -2.97
N ALA A 182 6.05 7.26 -3.69
CA ALA A 182 5.29 6.03 -3.82
C ALA A 182 6.11 4.93 -4.54
N TRP A 183 6.75 5.27 -5.67
CA TRP A 183 7.62 4.34 -6.39
C TRP A 183 8.83 3.89 -5.56
N ALA A 184 9.53 4.83 -4.93
CA ALA A 184 10.68 4.51 -4.08
C ALA A 184 10.29 3.61 -2.89
N GLY A 185 9.13 3.89 -2.28
CA GLY A 185 8.56 3.09 -1.21
C GLY A 185 8.19 1.68 -1.66
N LEU A 186 7.53 1.53 -2.82
CA LEU A 186 7.18 0.23 -3.39
C LEU A 186 8.42 -0.65 -3.61
N ILE A 187 9.47 -0.09 -4.21
CA ILE A 187 10.74 -0.81 -4.44
C ILE A 187 11.34 -1.27 -3.11
N ARG A 188 11.38 -0.40 -2.09
CA ARG A 188 11.88 -0.75 -0.76
C ARG A 188 11.04 -1.83 -0.08
N ALA A 189 9.71 -1.79 -0.24
CA ALA A 189 8.82 -2.81 0.27
C ALA A 189 9.08 -4.18 -0.39
N MET A 190 9.29 -4.22 -1.70
CA MET A 190 9.66 -5.47 -2.41
C MET A 190 11.01 -6.01 -1.93
N LEU A 191 12.00 -5.14 -1.73
CA LEU A 191 13.27 -5.53 -1.13
C LEU A 191 13.11 -6.10 0.30
N ALA A 192 12.22 -5.53 1.11
CA ALA A 192 11.94 -6.04 2.45
C ALA A 192 11.19 -7.39 2.45
N LEU A 193 10.41 -7.67 1.40
CA LEU A 193 9.78 -8.97 1.15
C LEU A 193 10.74 -10.05 0.61
N ASP A 194 11.99 -9.69 0.36
CA ASP A 194 12.96 -10.52 -0.35
C ASP A 194 12.61 -10.84 -1.80
N ASP A 195 11.67 -10.08 -2.39
CA ASP A 195 11.26 -10.20 -3.79
C ASP A 195 12.04 -9.21 -4.66
N GLU A 196 13.28 -9.58 -5.00
CA GLU A 196 14.14 -8.72 -5.79
C GLU A 196 13.65 -8.58 -7.25
N ASP A 197 13.08 -9.62 -7.83
CA ASP A 197 12.58 -9.58 -9.19
C ASP A 197 11.43 -8.57 -9.30
N ALA A 198 10.52 -8.54 -8.33
CA ALA A 198 9.48 -7.51 -8.24
C ALA A 198 10.07 -6.11 -8.04
N ALA A 199 11.12 -5.96 -7.22
CA ALA A 199 11.78 -4.67 -7.04
C ALA A 199 12.43 -4.16 -8.35
N VAL A 200 13.01 -5.05 -9.15
CA VAL A 200 13.58 -4.73 -10.48
C VAL A 200 12.47 -4.36 -11.47
N ALA A 201 11.36 -5.09 -11.47
CA ALA A 201 10.22 -4.80 -12.34
C ALA A 201 9.59 -3.44 -12.01
N ALA A 202 9.25 -3.20 -10.75
CA ALA A 202 8.66 -1.94 -10.29
C ALA A 202 9.53 -0.75 -10.67
N LEU A 203 10.83 -0.92 -10.55
CA LEU A 203 11.78 0.10 -10.94
C LEU A 203 11.84 0.36 -12.44
N ALA A 204 11.78 -0.69 -13.28
CA ALA A 204 11.76 -0.53 -14.73
C ALA A 204 10.49 0.22 -15.20
N ASP A 205 9.41 0.13 -14.42
CA ASP A 205 8.14 0.80 -14.67
C ASP A 205 8.09 2.26 -14.19
N VAL A 206 9.11 2.74 -13.47
CA VAL A 206 9.16 4.14 -12.99
C VAL A 206 9.12 5.11 -14.18
N PRO A 207 8.18 6.08 -14.21
CA PRO A 207 8.10 7.06 -15.29
C PRO A 207 9.37 7.88 -15.46
N ALA A 208 9.77 8.10 -16.72
CA ALA A 208 10.99 8.82 -17.10
C ALA A 208 11.15 10.20 -16.45
N LYS A 209 10.04 10.90 -16.15
CA LYS A 209 10.08 12.24 -15.53
C LYS A 209 10.57 12.25 -14.08
N ILE A 210 10.47 11.12 -13.38
CA ILE A 210 10.81 11.00 -11.97
C ILE A 210 11.98 10.03 -11.72
N THR A 211 12.56 9.45 -12.76
CA THR A 211 13.69 8.52 -12.64
C THR A 211 14.86 9.10 -11.87
N ASP A 212 15.15 10.39 -12.05
CA ASP A 212 16.27 11.09 -11.41
C ASP A 212 15.90 11.74 -10.06
N SER A 213 14.71 11.46 -9.52
CA SER A 213 14.34 12.01 -8.21
C SER A 213 15.22 11.43 -7.10
N PRO A 214 15.53 12.20 -6.03
CA PRO A 214 16.32 11.71 -4.91
C PRO A 214 15.76 10.43 -4.26
N GLU A 215 14.44 10.31 -4.18
CA GLU A 215 13.75 9.15 -3.61
C GLU A 215 13.99 7.89 -4.44
N VAL A 216 13.80 7.98 -5.76
CA VAL A 216 13.99 6.86 -6.69
C VAL A 216 15.46 6.48 -6.76
N ALA A 217 16.38 7.45 -6.79
CA ALA A 217 17.82 7.21 -6.75
C ALA A 217 18.23 6.46 -5.47
N GLY A 218 17.64 6.80 -4.32
CA GLY A 218 17.87 6.08 -3.06
C GLY A 218 17.36 4.64 -3.09
N ALA A 219 16.19 4.40 -3.68
CA ALA A 219 15.65 3.05 -3.85
C ALA A 219 16.48 2.19 -4.82
N ARG A 220 16.99 2.80 -5.91
CA ARG A 220 17.97 2.18 -6.83
C ARG A 220 19.19 1.69 -6.07
N ALA A 221 19.81 2.57 -5.29
CA ALA A 221 21.02 2.24 -4.54
C ALA A 221 20.78 1.10 -3.55
N ALA A 222 19.61 1.05 -2.90
CA ALA A 222 19.24 -0.04 -1.99
C ALA A 222 19.13 -1.39 -2.73
N LEU A 223 18.51 -1.40 -3.92
CA LEU A 223 18.42 -2.59 -4.76
C LEU A 223 19.80 -3.06 -5.24
N ASP A 224 20.65 -2.16 -5.69
CA ASP A 224 21.99 -2.48 -6.16
C ASP A 224 22.84 -3.08 -5.03
N LEU A 225 22.79 -2.49 -3.83
CA LEU A 225 23.47 -3.03 -2.64
C LEU A 225 22.98 -4.43 -2.26
N LYS A 226 21.67 -4.69 -2.40
CA LYS A 226 21.12 -6.03 -2.13
C LYS A 226 21.63 -7.06 -3.13
N LYS A 227 21.70 -6.71 -4.42
CA LYS A 227 22.26 -7.55 -5.49
C LYS A 227 23.73 -7.87 -5.27
N GLU A 228 24.55 -6.84 -5.05
CA GLU A 228 25.97 -6.98 -4.73
C GLU A 228 26.17 -7.88 -3.51
N GLY A 229 25.33 -7.66 -2.51
CA GLY A 229 25.20 -8.45 -1.30
C GLY A 229 25.00 -9.94 -1.49
N ARG A 230 23.94 -10.32 -2.22
CA ARG A 230 23.63 -11.72 -2.52
C ARG A 230 24.74 -12.37 -3.33
N LYS A 231 25.26 -11.68 -4.35
CA LYS A 231 26.39 -12.18 -5.14
C LYS A 231 27.61 -12.46 -4.24
N ALA A 232 27.93 -11.53 -3.35
CA ALA A 232 29.03 -11.70 -2.41
C ALA A 232 28.73 -12.80 -1.36
N ALA A 233 27.47 -13.04 -1.02
CA ALA A 233 27.06 -14.16 -0.17
C ALA A 233 27.21 -15.53 -0.86
N GLU A 234 26.92 -15.62 -2.16
CA GLU A 234 27.17 -16.82 -2.98
C GLU A 234 28.66 -17.12 -3.11
N GLU A 235 29.49 -16.08 -3.19
CA GLU A 235 30.95 -16.17 -3.24
C GLU A 235 31.60 -16.29 -1.84
N MET A 236 30.81 -16.27 -0.75
CA MET A 236 31.30 -16.13 0.62
C MET A 236 32.29 -17.24 1.03
N GLU A 237 32.10 -18.47 0.55
CA GLU A 237 33.03 -19.56 0.84
C GLU A 237 34.38 -19.37 0.14
N SER A 238 34.36 -18.89 -1.11
CA SER A 238 35.57 -18.55 -1.88
C SER A 238 36.32 -17.36 -1.23
N ILE A 239 35.57 -16.33 -0.82
CA ILE A 239 36.11 -15.16 -0.12
C ILE A 239 36.79 -15.58 1.19
N ARG A 240 36.16 -16.44 1.99
CA ARG A 240 36.74 -16.97 3.23
C ARG A 240 38.01 -17.78 2.97
N ALA A 241 38.03 -18.61 1.93
CA ALA A 241 39.22 -19.37 1.55
C ALA A 241 40.39 -18.46 1.14
N ARG A 242 40.12 -17.39 0.37
CA ARG A 242 41.12 -16.36 0.02
C ARG A 242 41.69 -15.68 1.26
N LEU A 243 40.85 -15.29 2.21
CA LEU A 243 41.28 -14.64 3.45
C LEU A 243 42.01 -15.58 4.41
N ALA A 244 41.69 -16.87 4.41
CA ALA A 244 42.43 -17.87 5.15
C ALA A 244 43.85 -18.07 4.59
N ALA A 245 44.00 -18.00 3.26
CA ALA A 245 45.29 -18.10 2.58
C ALA A 245 46.10 -16.81 2.65
N ASN A 246 45.44 -15.65 2.56
CA ASN A 246 46.03 -14.32 2.65
C ASN A 246 45.12 -13.39 3.46
N PRO A 247 45.37 -13.21 4.77
CA PRO A 247 44.60 -12.30 5.61
C PRO A 247 44.67 -10.82 5.18
N GLU A 248 45.62 -10.43 4.34
CA GLU A 248 45.76 -9.07 3.79
C GLU A 248 45.28 -8.96 2.33
N ASP A 249 44.49 -9.93 1.85
CA ASP A 249 43.74 -9.78 0.61
C ASP A 249 42.60 -8.75 0.81
N PHE A 250 42.94 -7.47 0.65
CA PHE A 250 42.00 -6.36 0.86
C PHE A 250 40.84 -6.36 -0.13
N GLU A 251 41.02 -6.95 -1.31
CA GLU A 251 39.95 -7.12 -2.27
C GLU A 251 38.91 -8.12 -1.73
N ALA A 252 39.36 -9.28 -1.24
CA ALA A 252 38.48 -10.25 -0.59
C ALA A 252 37.82 -9.69 0.67
N ARG A 253 38.48 -8.81 1.44
CA ARG A 253 37.86 -8.13 2.60
C ARG A 253 36.74 -7.16 2.19
N CYS A 254 36.91 -6.40 1.10
CA CYS A 254 35.86 -5.55 0.55
C CYS A 254 34.66 -6.36 0.05
N GLU A 255 34.91 -7.48 -0.64
CA GLU A 255 33.86 -8.42 -1.05
C GLU A 255 33.12 -9.00 0.18
N LEU A 256 33.88 -9.43 1.21
CA LEU A 256 33.30 -9.94 2.46
C LEU A 256 32.44 -8.90 3.17
N ALA A 257 32.90 -7.65 3.24
CA ALA A 257 32.15 -6.55 3.83
C ALA A 257 30.79 -6.35 3.14
N THR A 258 30.77 -6.46 1.80
CA THR A 258 29.56 -6.37 0.98
C THR A 258 28.60 -7.51 1.30
N ALA A 259 29.11 -8.74 1.37
CA ALA A 259 28.32 -9.93 1.71
C ALA A 259 27.71 -9.83 3.11
N LEU A 260 28.52 -9.43 4.10
CA LEU A 260 28.09 -9.28 5.49
C LEU A 260 27.03 -8.18 5.64
N ASN A 261 27.20 -7.06 4.95
CA ASN A 261 26.22 -5.97 4.94
C ASN A 261 24.85 -6.45 4.48
N ALA A 262 24.82 -7.20 3.37
CA ALA A 262 23.57 -7.72 2.83
C ALA A 262 22.93 -8.80 3.68
N ALA A 263 23.74 -9.56 4.42
CA ALA A 263 23.28 -10.48 5.45
C ALA A 263 22.83 -9.78 6.75
N GLY A 264 22.76 -8.44 6.78
CA GLY A 264 22.37 -7.66 7.96
C GLY A 264 23.45 -7.57 9.05
N LYS A 265 24.65 -8.10 8.82
CA LYS A 265 25.77 -8.11 9.78
C LYS A 265 26.58 -6.82 9.66
N ARG A 266 25.93 -5.69 9.94
CA ARG A 266 26.46 -4.34 9.70
C ARG A 266 27.76 -4.04 10.45
N GLU A 267 27.88 -4.49 11.70
CA GLU A 267 29.12 -4.29 12.46
C GLU A 267 30.30 -5.07 11.87
N ASP A 268 30.09 -6.35 11.54
CA ASP A 268 31.12 -7.18 10.91
C ASP A 268 31.53 -6.61 9.55
N ALA A 269 30.57 -6.15 8.76
CA ALA A 269 30.81 -5.49 7.48
C ALA A 269 31.69 -4.24 7.62
N ALA A 270 31.38 -3.39 8.60
CA ALA A 270 32.18 -2.20 8.88
C ALA A 270 33.59 -2.55 9.39
N ASN A 271 33.74 -3.62 10.17
CA ASN A 271 35.02 -4.07 10.70
C ASN A 271 36.00 -4.50 9.61
N GLU A 272 35.52 -5.18 8.57
CA GLU A 272 36.34 -5.56 7.41
C GLU A 272 36.91 -4.33 6.68
N LEU A 273 36.10 -3.30 6.44
CA LEU A 273 36.56 -2.08 5.77
C LEU A 273 37.48 -1.25 6.67
N LEU A 274 37.19 -1.16 7.97
CA LEU A 274 38.06 -0.49 8.95
C LEU A 274 39.41 -1.19 9.08
N HIS A 275 39.48 -2.52 8.91
CA HIS A 275 40.74 -3.24 8.87
C HIS A 275 41.61 -2.76 7.70
N ILE A 276 41.05 -2.69 6.48
CA ILE A 276 41.78 -2.20 5.30
C ILE A 276 42.31 -0.79 5.57
N ILE A 277 41.46 0.12 6.05
CA ILE A 277 41.85 1.52 6.32
C ILE A 277 42.95 1.61 7.39
N LYS A 278 42.95 0.71 8.39
CA LYS A 278 43.98 0.66 9.42
C LYS A 278 45.35 0.23 8.85
N VAL A 279 45.37 -0.72 7.91
CA VAL A 279 46.61 -1.27 7.34
C VAL A 279 47.12 -0.42 6.17
N ASP A 280 46.24 -0.05 5.23
CA ASP A 280 46.52 0.83 4.11
C ASP A 280 45.34 1.79 3.85
N ARG A 281 45.50 3.03 4.33
CA ARG A 281 44.49 4.10 4.23
C ARG A 281 44.15 4.47 2.78
N ASN A 282 45.09 4.28 1.85
CA ASN A 282 44.98 4.73 0.46
C ASN A 282 44.82 3.57 -0.52
N TRP A 283 44.60 2.34 -0.05
CA TRP A 283 44.38 1.19 -0.91
C TRP A 283 43.29 1.47 -1.95
N LYS A 284 43.63 1.30 -3.23
CA LYS A 284 42.81 1.67 -4.41
C LYS A 284 42.17 3.06 -4.27
N ASP A 285 42.99 4.09 -4.05
CA ASP A 285 42.56 5.49 -3.89
C ASP A 285 41.51 5.69 -2.79
N GLY A 286 41.61 4.89 -1.72
CA GLY A 286 40.72 4.94 -0.57
C GLY A 286 39.37 4.25 -0.78
N ALA A 287 39.30 3.23 -1.65
CA ALA A 287 38.07 2.49 -1.97
C ALA A 287 37.34 1.98 -0.72
N ALA A 288 38.06 1.43 0.27
CA ALA A 288 37.46 0.93 1.51
C ALA A 288 36.76 2.04 2.32
N LYS A 289 37.34 3.25 2.37
CA LYS A 289 36.72 4.41 3.02
C LYS A 289 35.46 4.83 2.27
N GLN A 290 35.52 4.91 0.94
CA GLN A 290 34.37 5.29 0.13
C GLN A 290 33.21 4.31 0.31
N GLN A 291 33.50 3.00 0.31
CA GLN A 291 32.50 1.97 0.55
C GLN A 291 31.89 2.04 1.96
N LEU A 292 32.70 2.31 2.98
CA LEU A 292 32.22 2.47 4.36
C LEU A 292 31.29 3.68 4.50
N LEU A 293 31.55 4.78 3.78
CA LEU A 293 30.65 5.93 3.73
C LEU A 293 29.32 5.59 3.05
N ARG A 294 29.35 4.81 1.96
CA ARG A 294 28.12 4.32 1.30
C ARG A 294 27.28 3.45 2.24
N PHE A 295 27.90 2.61 3.06
CA PHE A 295 27.19 1.86 4.10
C PHE A 295 26.50 2.79 5.11
N PHE A 296 27.17 3.84 5.58
CA PHE A 296 26.55 4.81 6.50
C PHE A 296 25.36 5.55 5.90
N GLU A 297 25.44 5.90 4.61
CA GLU A 297 24.33 6.51 3.88
C GLU A 297 23.14 5.55 3.77
N ALA A 298 23.41 4.27 3.47
CA ALA A 298 22.37 3.25 3.32
C ALA A 298 21.70 2.89 4.65
N TRP A 299 22.46 2.82 5.75
CA TRP A 299 21.94 2.46 7.08
C TRP A 299 21.31 3.63 7.82
N GLY A 300 21.71 4.86 7.51
CA GLY A 300 21.27 6.06 8.21
C GLY A 300 22.12 6.39 9.45
N ASN A 301 21.91 7.61 9.96
CA ASN A 301 22.71 8.19 11.04
C ASN A 301 22.38 7.63 12.44
N GLU A 302 21.16 7.12 12.63
CA GLU A 302 20.68 6.60 13.91
C GLU A 302 21.02 5.12 14.12
N GLU A 303 21.51 4.44 13.07
CA GLU A 303 21.95 3.05 13.17
C GLU A 303 23.15 2.91 14.14
N PRO A 304 23.08 2.01 15.15
CA PRO A 304 24.17 1.81 16.11
C PRO A 304 25.52 1.47 15.44
N ALA A 305 25.51 0.63 14.40
CA ALA A 305 26.70 0.26 13.64
C ALA A 305 27.36 1.47 12.97
N THR A 306 26.57 2.41 12.43
CA THR A 306 27.07 3.66 11.86
C THR A 306 27.82 4.49 12.91
N ALA A 307 27.24 4.67 14.10
CA ALA A 307 27.84 5.47 15.16
C ALA A 307 29.18 4.89 15.65
N ILE A 308 29.24 3.57 15.85
CA ILE A 308 30.45 2.86 16.28
C ILE A 308 31.55 2.97 15.23
N ALA A 309 31.22 2.66 13.97
CA ALA A 309 32.19 2.65 12.88
C ALA A 309 32.73 4.06 12.56
N ARG A 310 31.89 5.10 12.59
CA ARG A 310 32.33 6.50 12.43
C ARG A 310 33.33 6.93 13.49
N ARG A 311 33.10 6.56 14.75
CA ARG A 311 34.03 6.87 15.85
C ARG A 311 35.40 6.23 15.61
N ARG A 312 35.41 4.95 15.21
CA ARG A 312 36.64 4.21 14.88
C ARG A 312 37.36 4.84 13.68
N LEU A 313 36.63 5.13 12.59
CA LEU A 313 37.19 5.78 11.41
C LEU A 313 37.82 7.13 11.76
N SER A 314 37.13 7.97 12.55
CA SER A 314 37.67 9.25 13.00
C SER A 314 38.96 9.08 13.79
N SER A 315 39.01 8.13 14.73
CA SER A 315 40.24 7.87 15.49
C SER A 315 41.40 7.44 14.59
N MET A 316 41.14 6.68 13.52
CA MET A 316 42.16 6.25 12.57
C MET A 316 42.62 7.36 11.64
N LEU A 317 41.78 8.35 11.30
CA LEU A 317 42.15 9.43 10.38
C LEU A 317 42.90 10.58 11.07
N PHE A 318 42.67 10.77 12.37
CA PHE A 318 43.22 11.89 13.14
C PHE A 318 44.20 11.46 14.24
N SER A 319 44.60 10.18 14.27
CA SER A 319 45.79 9.69 14.98
C SER A 319 46.94 9.48 14.00
#